data_AF-A0AAD5WM67-F1
#
_entry.id   AF-A0AAD5WM67-F1
#
_cell.length_a   1.000
_cell.length_b   1.000
_cell.length_c   1.000
_cell.angle_alpha   90.00
_cell.angle_beta   90.00
_cell.angle_gamma   90.00
#
_symmetry.space_group_name_H-M   'P 1'
#
loop_
_entity.id
_entity.type
_entity.pdbx_description
1 polymer ?
#
loop_
_entity_poly.entity_id
_entity_poly.type
_entity_poly.pdbx_seq_one_letter_code
_entity_poly.pdbx_strand_id
1 'polypeptide(L)'
;MSLLGTNNPKILTEIGLIYSRLGMRHEARSELAKAHSLDSEQHYAMDTLALLYAQNSPPMAKELESLATQLMNSNENAVEAWIAAGHLARCQGQSNSFLIPKFHH
;
A
#
# COMPACT_ATOMS: atom_id res chain seq x y z
N MET A 1 -24.59 2.63 6.30
CA MET A 1 -24.44 1.56 7.30
C MET A 1 -22.95 1.21 7.39
N SER A 2 -22.20 1.72 8.38
CA SER A 2 -20.85 1.23 8.67
C SER A 2 -20.99 0.09 9.67
N LEU A 3 -20.85 -1.16 9.22
CA LEU A 3 -21.25 -2.30 10.04
C LEU A 3 -20.26 -2.66 11.15
N LEU A 4 -19.07 -2.06 11.22
CA LEU A 4 -18.08 -2.35 12.25
C LEU A 4 -17.27 -1.09 12.59
N GLY A 5 -17.71 -0.33 13.58
CA GLY A 5 -16.97 0.82 14.13
C GLY A 5 -15.73 0.41 14.93
N THR A 6 -14.83 -0.38 14.35
CA THR A 6 -13.58 -0.80 15.01
C THR A 6 -12.40 -0.02 14.44
N ASN A 7 -11.70 0.75 15.27
CA ASN A 7 -10.41 1.38 14.90
C ASN A 7 -9.22 0.45 15.23
N ASN A 8 -9.42 -0.87 15.18
CA ASN A 8 -8.33 -1.81 15.36
C ASN A 8 -7.66 -2.05 14.00
N PRO A 9 -6.37 -1.72 13.82
CA PRO A 9 -5.69 -1.82 12.53
C PRO A 9 -5.74 -3.24 11.96
N LYS A 10 -5.62 -4.28 12.80
CA LYS A 10 -5.69 -5.68 12.35
C LYS A 10 -7.06 -6.03 11.75
N ILE A 11 -8.15 -5.57 12.38
CA ILE A 11 -9.51 -5.84 11.88
C ILE A 11 -9.75 -5.07 10.57
N LEU A 12 -9.33 -3.81 10.52
CA LEU A 12 -9.42 -2.99 9.30
C LEU A 12 -8.64 -3.62 8.15
N THR A 13 -7.46 -4.17 8.43
CA THR A 13 -6.66 -4.90 7.44
C THR A 13 -7.41 -6.11 6.88
N GLU A 14 -7.99 -6.95 7.74
CA GLU A 14 -8.76 -8.12 7.28
C GLU A 14 -10.00 -7.72 6.48
N ILE A 15 -10.73 -6.68 6.90
CA ILE A 15 -11.86 -6.13 6.13
C ILE A 15 -11.38 -5.65 4.75
N GLY A 16 -10.27 -4.93 4.71
CA GLY A 16 -9.67 -4.45 3.47
C GLY A 16 -9.28 -5.57 2.50
N LEU A 17 -8.70 -6.65 3.02
CA LEU A 17 -8.40 -7.86 2.24
C LEU A 17 -9.66 -8.55 1.72
N ILE A 18 -10.71 -8.63 2.52
CA ILE A 18 -12.01 -9.18 2.10
C ILE A 18 -12.60 -8.34 0.96
N TYR A 19 -12.65 -7.02 1.11
CA TYR A 19 -13.12 -6.13 0.04
C TYR A 19 -12.29 -6.25 -1.23
N SER A 20 -10.96 -6.40 -1.10
CA SER A 20 -10.08 -6.62 -2.25
C SER A 20 -10.45 -7.89 -3.02
N ARG A 21 -10.69 -9.00 -2.30
CA ARG A 21 -11.14 -10.29 -2.89
C ARG A 21 -12.53 -10.20 -3.53
N LEU A 22 -13.40 -9.34 -3.01
CA LEU A 22 -14.74 -9.09 -3.56
C LEU A 22 -14.71 -8.12 -4.76
N GLY A 23 -13.55 -7.58 -5.13
CA GLY A 23 -13.42 -6.60 -6.20
C GLY A 23 -13.88 -5.18 -5.82
N MET A 24 -14.21 -4.95 -4.55
CA MET A 24 -14.60 -3.65 -3.99
C MET A 24 -13.36 -2.79 -3.76
N ARG A 25 -12.72 -2.34 -4.85
CA ARG A 25 -11.39 -1.72 -4.83
C ARG A 25 -11.33 -0.43 -4.03
N HIS A 26 -12.38 0.38 -4.06
CA HIS A 26 -12.41 1.67 -3.37
C HIS A 26 -12.51 1.48 -1.86
N GLU A 27 -13.41 0.61 -1.42
CA GLU A 27 -13.61 0.25 -0.02
C GLU A 27 -12.38 -0.46 0.54
N ALA A 28 -11.81 -1.41 -0.20
CA ALA A 28 -10.57 -2.11 0.18
C ALA A 28 -9.43 -1.12 0.46
N ARG A 29 -9.22 -0.18 -0.46
CA ARG A 29 -8.18 0.85 -0.32
C ARG A 29 -8.45 1.77 0.86
N SER A 30 -9.71 2.16 1.08
CA SER A 30 -10.09 3.02 2.22
C SER A 30 -9.76 2.37 3.56
N GLU A 31 -10.15 1.11 3.75
CA GLU A 31 -9.92 0.40 5.01
C GLU A 31 -8.44 0.08 5.24
N LEU A 32 -7.70 -0.33 4.20
CA LEU A 32 -6.26 -0.59 4.30
C LEU A 32 -5.45 0.68 4.55
N ALA A 33 -5.78 1.78 3.88
CA ALA A 33 -5.11 3.07 4.13
C ALA A 33 -5.38 3.56 5.55
N LYS A 34 -6.60 3.36 6.06
CA LYS A 34 -6.95 3.67 7.45
C LYS A 34 -6.17 2.78 8.44
N ALA A 35 -6.06 1.47 8.17
CA ALA A 35 -5.28 0.56 9.00
C ALA A 35 -3.82 1.01 9.09
N HIS A 36 -3.18 1.29 7.95
CA HIS A 36 -1.80 1.79 7.88
C HIS A 36 -1.62 3.12 8.63
N SER A 37 -2.61 4.01 8.58
CA SER A 37 -2.55 5.28 9.31
C SER A 37 -2.63 5.13 10.84
N LEU A 38 -3.22 4.04 11.33
CA LEU A 38 -3.37 3.75 12.76
C LEU A 38 -2.17 2.98 13.31
N ASP A 39 -1.54 2.15 12.49
CA ASP A 39 -0.33 1.40 12.81
C ASP A 39 0.55 1.28 11.56
N SER A 40 1.53 2.18 11.45
CA SER A 40 2.45 2.23 10.32
C SER A 40 3.55 1.18 10.37
N GLU A 41 3.73 0.49 11.51
CA GLU A 41 4.70 -0.61 11.65
C GLU A 41 4.11 -1.95 11.17
N GLN A 42 2.79 -2.02 11.00
CA GLN A 42 2.12 -3.18 10.44
C GLN A 42 2.28 -3.23 8.91
N HIS A 43 3.24 -4.01 8.44
CA HIS A 43 3.48 -4.18 6.99
C HIS A 43 2.52 -5.18 6.31
N TYR A 44 1.86 -6.03 7.10
CA TYR A 44 0.95 -7.05 6.58
C TYR A 44 -0.17 -6.41 5.74
N ALA A 45 -0.40 -6.98 4.55
CA ALA A 45 -1.36 -6.54 3.52
C ALA A 45 -1.01 -5.23 2.78
N MET A 46 0.15 -4.63 3.03
CA MET A 46 0.56 -3.41 2.33
C MET A 46 0.94 -3.65 0.86
N ASP A 47 1.29 -4.89 0.51
CA ASP A 47 1.38 -5.36 -0.87
C ASP A 47 0.05 -5.20 -1.63
N THR A 48 -1.06 -5.52 -0.97
CA THR A 48 -2.42 -5.37 -1.51
C THR A 48 -2.79 -3.90 -1.63
N LEU A 49 -2.46 -3.08 -0.65
CA LEU A 49 -2.67 -1.62 -0.74
C LEU A 49 -1.85 -1.02 -1.90
N ALA A 50 -0.60 -1.41 -2.05
CA ALA A 50 0.27 -0.99 -3.15
C ALA A 50 -0.30 -1.39 -4.52
N LEU A 51 -0.79 -2.63 -4.64
CA LEU A 51 -1.47 -3.09 -5.85
C LEU A 51 -2.70 -2.25 -6.18
N LEU A 52 -3.52 -1.93 -5.17
CA LEU A 52 -4.73 -1.12 -5.34
C LEU A 52 -4.41 0.32 -5.77
N TYR A 53 -3.33 0.92 -5.28
CA TYR A 53 -2.84 2.21 -5.77
C TYR A 53 -2.36 2.13 -7.22
N ALA A 54 -1.61 1.08 -7.56
CA ALA A 54 -1.07 0.90 -8.91
C ALA A 54 -2.15 0.57 -9.97
N GLN A 55 -3.22 -0.12 -9.58
CA GLN A 55 -4.34 -0.48 -10.46
C GLN A 55 -5.41 0.62 -10.59
N ASN A 56 -5.29 1.71 -9.83
CA ASN A 56 -6.20 2.84 -9.99
C ASN A 56 -6.06 3.47 -11.37
N SER A 57 -7.12 4.10 -11.89
CA SER A 57 -7.09 4.82 -13.16
C SER A 57 -7.51 6.28 -12.94
N PRO A 58 -6.57 7.24 -12.93
CA PRO A 58 -5.12 7.09 -13.12
C PRO A 58 -4.42 6.45 -11.88
N PRO A 59 -3.23 5.86 -12.03
CA PRO A 59 -2.49 5.30 -10.90
C PRO A 59 -2.23 6.34 -9.80
N MET A 60 -2.38 5.94 -8.54
CA MET A 60 -2.11 6.80 -7.38
C MET A 60 -0.62 6.77 -7.01
N ALA A 61 0.20 7.32 -7.92
CA ALA A 61 1.66 7.19 -7.85
C ALA A 61 2.29 7.84 -6.62
N LYS A 62 1.73 8.97 -6.14
CA LYS A 62 2.27 9.69 -4.97
C LYS A 62 2.02 8.92 -3.67
N GLU A 63 0.84 8.34 -3.54
CA GLU A 63 0.45 7.53 -2.39
C GLU A 63 1.25 6.23 -2.36
N LEU A 64 1.47 5.64 -3.54
CA LEU A 64 2.33 4.47 -3.70
C LEU A 64 3.79 4.76 -3.35
N GLU A 65 4.32 5.91 -3.77
CA GLU A 65 5.67 6.37 -3.43
C GLU A 65 5.84 6.58 -1.92
N SER A 66 4.86 7.25 -1.30
CA SER A 66 4.85 7.46 0.14
C SER A 66 4.81 6.13 0.90
N LEU A 67 3.94 5.20 0.49
CA LEU A 67 3.84 3.88 1.09
C LEU A 67 5.16 3.10 0.96
N ALA A 68 5.73 3.02 -0.23
CA ALA A 68 6.98 2.31 -0.47
C ALA A 68 8.14 2.88 0.38
N THR A 69 8.23 4.21 0.46
CA THR A 69 9.26 4.90 1.25
C THR A 69 9.08 4.61 2.75
N GLN A 70 7.85 4.64 3.25
CA GLN A 70 7.56 4.33 4.66
C GLN A 70 7.95 2.89 5.00
N LEU A 71 7.55 1.92 4.18
CA LEU A 71 7.85 0.50 4.40
C LEU A 71 9.35 0.20 4.34
N MET A 72 10.07 0.84 3.41
CA MET A 72 11.54 0.70 3.33
C MET A 72 12.23 1.27 4.56
N ASN A 73 11.79 2.45 5.02
CA ASN A 73 12.38 3.10 6.18
C ASN A 73 12.06 2.38 7.50
N SER A 74 10.90 1.73 7.60
CA SER A 74 10.51 0.96 8.79
C SER A 74 11.17 -0.42 8.81
N ASN A 75 11.16 -1.15 7.70
CA ASN A 75 11.83 -2.44 7.56
C ASN A 75 12.11 -2.77 6.09
N GLU A 76 13.32 -2.47 5.64
CA GLU A 76 13.79 -2.82 4.29
C GLU A 76 13.80 -4.32 3.98
N ASN A 77 13.78 -5.18 5.01
CA ASN A 77 13.73 -6.63 4.83
C ASN A 77 12.28 -7.17 4.70
N ALA A 78 11.26 -6.31 4.86
CA ALA A 78 9.88 -6.68 4.63
C ALA A 78 9.63 -6.88 3.13
N VAL A 79 9.01 -8.00 2.75
CA VAL A 79 8.73 -8.34 1.35
C VAL A 79 7.75 -7.32 0.75
N GLU A 80 6.82 -6.81 1.55
CA GLU A 80 5.83 -5.82 1.19
C GLU A 80 6.47 -4.49 0.76
N ALA A 81 7.60 -4.11 1.37
CA ALA A 81 8.35 -2.92 0.97
C ALA A 81 8.86 -3.03 -0.47
N TRP A 82 9.45 -4.18 -0.82
CA TRP A 82 9.96 -4.46 -2.17
C TRP A 82 8.84 -4.62 -3.19
N ILE A 83 7.70 -5.21 -2.82
CA ILE A 83 6.52 -5.29 -3.69
C ILE A 83 5.99 -3.88 -3.99
N ALA A 84 5.86 -3.02 -2.97
CA ALA A 84 5.41 -1.65 -3.14
C ALA A 84 6.37 -0.86 -4.04
N ALA A 85 7.68 -0.98 -3.83
CA ALA A 85 8.70 -0.36 -4.67
C ALA A 85 8.65 -0.88 -6.13
N GLY A 86 8.43 -2.18 -6.33
CA GLY A 86 8.26 -2.77 -7.67
C GLY A 86 7.03 -2.23 -8.40
N HIS A 87 5.91 -2.09 -7.70
CA HIS A 87 4.72 -1.46 -8.26
C HIS A 87 4.96 0.02 -8.60
N LEU A 88 5.65 0.76 -7.74
CA LEU A 88 6.02 2.15 -7.98
C LEU A 88 6.89 2.28 -9.23
N ALA A 89 7.95 1.47 -9.33
CA ALA A 89 8.87 1.47 -10.46
C ALA A 89 8.14 1.16 -11.78
N ARG A 90 7.13 0.30 -11.76
CA ARG A 90 6.28 0.05 -12.93
C ARG A 90 5.42 1.26 -13.32
N CYS A 91 4.80 1.92 -12.34
CA CYS A 91 4.00 3.13 -12.58
C CYS A 91 4.87 4.31 -13.06
N GLN A 92 6.09 4.45 -12.53
CA GLN A 92 7.06 5.46 -12.94
C GLN A 92 7.77 5.11 -14.24
N GLY A 93 8.00 3.82 -14.53
CA GLY A 93 8.57 3.32 -15.78
C GLY A 93 7.65 3.50 -16.99
N GLN A 94 6.34 3.65 -16.77
CA GLN A 94 5.42 4.19 -17.78
C GLN A 94 5.63 5.69 -18.06
N SER A 95 6.43 6.39 -17.25
CA SER A 95 6.61 7.85 -17.29
C SER A 95 8.04 8.33 -17.54
N ASN A 96 9.09 7.59 -17.13
CA ASN A 96 10.50 7.68 -17.60
C ASN A 96 11.44 6.89 -16.66
N SER A 97 12.49 6.29 -17.22
CA SER A 97 13.57 5.63 -16.50
C SER A 97 14.38 6.62 -15.62
N PHE A 98 14.16 6.68 -14.30
CA PHE A 98 15.21 7.17 -13.39
C PHE A 98 14.89 6.88 -11.92
N LEU A 99 15.95 6.54 -11.16
CA LEU A 99 16.04 6.50 -9.69
C LEU A 99 15.44 5.27 -9.00
N ILE A 100 16.17 4.16 -9.09
CA ILE A 100 16.39 3.31 -7.92
C ILE A 100 16.95 4.25 -6.83
N PRO A 101 16.32 4.39 -5.65
CA PRO A 101 16.91 5.18 -4.59
C PRO A 101 18.26 4.56 -4.25
N LYS A 102 19.35 5.33 -4.43
CA LYS A 102 20.65 4.94 -3.89
C LYS A 102 20.53 5.00 -2.37
N PHE A 103 20.28 3.85 -1.76
CA PHE A 103 20.48 3.65 -0.33
C PHE A 103 22.00 3.62 -0.10
N HIS A 104 22.55 4.75 0.35
CA HIS A 104 23.92 4.83 0.83
C HIS A 104 23.95 4.37 2.30
N HIS A 105 24.78 3.35 2.56
CA HIS A 105 25.20 2.86 3.88
C HIS A 105 25.75 3.98 4.78
#